data_AF-A0AAN4Z2D8-F1
#
_entry.id   AF-A0AAN4Z2D8-F1
#
_cell.length_a   1.000
_cell.length_b   1.000
_cell.length_c   1.000
_cell.angle_alpha   90.00
_cell.angle_beta   90.00
_cell.angle_gamma   90.00
#
_symmetry.space_group_name_H-M   'P 1'
#
loop_
_entity.id
_entity.type
_entity.pdbx_description
1 polymer ?
#
loop_
_entity_poly.entity_id
_entity_poly.type
_entity_poly.pdbx_seq_one_letter_code
_entity_poly.pdbx_strand_id
1 'polypeptide(L)'
;VKVDKGRRSTRNVSGRVKYTDSTEESDGENEPSLKKIKSEPVENKNKVVLHKRRLSNKGKSQTKIVKMNKEHSKENETEKNELECPECEYRSRSVYSWWRHLKEKHSTTPTLAGCLIRCDCGNESYSHNHSNECQISNFTIIRTGDGQIRRIRMTPQCVLCKKYPKTACGYMAHFEKHHKSSLKANGIYLECQCGLKCTIHGDLYKHDKKCSGLEFTLHKLNED
;
A
#
# COMPACT_ATOMS: atom_id res chain seq x y z
N VAL A 1 -51.28 -23.38 -13.84
CA VAL A 1 -50.81 -22.20 -14.60
C VAL A 1 -49.49 -22.55 -15.26
N LYS A 2 -49.51 -22.78 -16.58
CA LYS A 2 -48.30 -23.02 -17.41
C LYS A 2 -47.82 -21.65 -17.89
N VAL A 3 -46.57 -21.27 -17.62
CA VAL A 3 -45.93 -20.14 -18.33
C VAL A 3 -44.44 -20.43 -18.59
N ASP A 4 -44.15 -20.40 -19.88
CA ASP A 4 -42.93 -20.32 -20.68
C ASP A 4 -41.50 -20.46 -20.13
N LYS A 5 -40.77 -21.35 -20.82
CA LYS A 5 -39.30 -21.42 -20.88
C LYS A 5 -38.79 -20.50 -22.00
N GLY A 6 -38.22 -19.36 -21.63
CA GLY A 6 -37.56 -18.43 -22.55
C GLY A 6 -36.13 -18.87 -22.92
N ARG A 7 -35.95 -19.35 -24.16
CA ARG A 7 -34.67 -19.49 -24.87
C ARG A 7 -34.12 -18.10 -25.27
N ARG A 8 -32.85 -17.80 -24.99
CA ARG A 8 -32.01 -16.83 -25.73
C ARG A 8 -30.60 -17.42 -25.82
N SER A 9 -30.22 -18.04 -26.94
CA SER A 9 -29.68 -17.43 -28.18
C SER A 9 -28.32 -16.77 -27.96
N THR A 10 -27.27 -17.57 -28.15
CA THR A 10 -25.86 -17.19 -28.24
C THR A 10 -25.57 -16.62 -29.62
N ARG A 11 -25.08 -15.37 -29.71
CA ARG A 11 -24.43 -14.85 -30.91
C ARG A 11 -22.92 -14.77 -30.68
N ASN A 12 -22.21 -15.70 -31.31
CA ASN A 12 -20.78 -15.59 -31.59
C ASN A 12 -20.58 -14.55 -32.69
N VAL A 13 -19.74 -13.54 -32.45
CA VAL A 13 -19.22 -12.66 -33.49
C VAL A 13 -17.72 -12.94 -33.60
N SER A 14 -17.36 -13.77 -34.58
CA SER A 14 -15.98 -14.01 -35.00
C SER A 14 -15.53 -12.83 -35.87
N GLY A 15 -14.75 -11.93 -35.28
CA GLY A 15 -14.07 -10.85 -36.00
C GLY A 15 -12.74 -11.33 -36.56
N ARG A 16 -12.72 -11.63 -37.86
CA ARG A 16 -11.55 -12.00 -38.65
C ARG A 16 -10.71 -10.75 -38.94
N VAL A 17 -9.64 -10.52 -38.16
CA VAL A 17 -8.64 -9.49 -38.47
C VAL A 17 -7.72 -10.01 -39.57
N LYS A 18 -7.76 -9.36 -40.74
CA LYS A 18 -6.83 -9.60 -41.84
C LYS A 18 -5.51 -8.88 -41.52
N TYR A 19 -4.44 -9.64 -41.42
CA TYR A 19 -3.08 -9.12 -41.48
C TYR A 19 -2.78 -8.77 -42.94
N THR A 20 -2.49 -7.50 -43.22
CA THR A 20 -1.79 -7.10 -44.43
C THR A 20 -0.31 -7.05 -44.13
N ASP A 21 0.40 -8.01 -44.72
CA ASP A 21 1.84 -8.04 -44.90
C ASP A 21 2.24 -6.92 -45.87
N SER A 22 3.17 -6.07 -45.48
CA SER A 22 3.81 -5.09 -46.35
C SER A 22 5.21 -4.88 -45.80
N THR A 23 6.09 -5.73 -46.32
CA THR A 23 7.54 -5.60 -46.26
C THR A 23 7.94 -4.53 -47.27
N GLU A 24 8.40 -3.38 -46.81
CA GLU A 24 9.19 -2.47 -47.65
C GLU A 24 10.44 -2.05 -46.88
N GLU A 25 11.56 -2.47 -47.43
CA GLU A 25 12.91 -2.05 -47.12
C GLU A 25 13.03 -0.54 -47.35
N SER A 26 13.63 0.18 -46.41
CA SER A 26 14.33 1.43 -46.75
C SER A 26 15.43 1.69 -45.73
N ASP A 27 16.65 1.56 -46.24
CA ASP A 27 17.87 2.08 -45.64
C ASP A 27 17.77 3.60 -45.52
N GLY A 28 18.14 4.10 -44.35
CA GLY A 28 18.07 5.52 -44.03
C GLY A 28 18.79 5.79 -42.71
N GLU A 29 20.12 5.67 -42.74
CA GLU A 29 20.99 6.19 -41.69
C GLU A 29 20.72 7.69 -41.51
N ASN A 30 20.17 8.05 -40.34
CA ASN A 30 20.12 9.45 -39.93
C ASN A 30 20.48 9.52 -38.45
N GLU A 31 21.77 9.71 -38.19
CA GLU A 31 22.32 10.04 -36.89
C GLU A 31 21.73 11.38 -36.39
N PRO A 32 21.01 11.43 -35.26
CA PRO A 32 20.63 12.69 -34.65
C PRO A 32 21.81 13.23 -33.84
N SER A 33 22.45 14.26 -34.39
CA SER A 33 23.44 15.10 -33.71
C SER A 33 22.89 15.64 -32.38
N LEU A 34 23.42 15.12 -31.27
CA LEU A 34 23.15 15.57 -29.90
C LEU A 34 23.66 17.00 -29.70
N LYS A 35 22.76 17.97 -29.78
CA LYS A 35 23.03 19.35 -29.34
C LYS A 35 23.22 19.36 -27.82
N LYS A 36 24.45 19.63 -27.38
CA LYS A 36 24.81 19.92 -25.98
C LYS A 36 23.96 21.07 -25.43
N ILE A 37 23.00 20.75 -24.59
CA ILE A 37 22.31 21.74 -23.76
C ILE A 37 23.24 22.09 -22.59
N LYS A 38 23.82 23.29 -22.63
CA LYS A 38 24.52 23.89 -21.48
C LYS A 38 23.46 24.26 -20.44
N SER A 39 23.39 23.51 -19.35
CA SER A 39 22.58 23.85 -18.18
C SER A 39 23.32 24.88 -17.33
N GLU A 40 22.73 26.07 -17.18
CA GLU A 40 23.20 27.09 -16.23
C GLU A 40 22.85 26.69 -14.78
N PRO A 41 23.68 27.07 -13.79
CA PRO A 41 23.43 26.77 -12.39
C PRO A 41 22.31 27.67 -11.83
N VAL A 42 21.18 27.06 -11.47
CA VAL A 42 20.09 27.74 -10.75
C VAL A 42 20.50 27.90 -9.29
N GLU A 43 20.87 29.13 -8.92
CA GLU A 43 21.24 29.53 -7.56
C GLU A 43 19.97 29.67 -6.70
N ASN A 44 19.61 28.62 -5.96
CA ASN A 44 18.42 28.60 -5.10
C ASN A 44 18.72 29.23 -3.72
N LYS A 45 18.42 30.52 -3.55
CA LYS A 45 18.60 31.27 -2.30
C LYS A 45 17.35 31.19 -1.42
N ASN A 46 17.08 30.02 -0.83
CA ASN A 46 16.06 29.89 0.22
C ASN A 46 16.65 30.26 1.59
N LYS A 47 16.42 31.50 2.00
CA LYS A 47 16.82 32.08 3.29
C LYS A 47 15.83 31.62 4.37
N VAL A 48 16.19 30.58 5.14
CA VAL A 48 15.38 30.09 6.27
C VAL A 48 15.54 31.03 7.46
N VAL A 49 14.47 31.75 7.81
CA VAL A 49 14.40 32.61 8.99
C VAL A 49 14.02 31.77 10.22
N LEU A 50 15.01 31.47 11.06
CA LEU A 50 14.83 30.83 12.36
C LEU A 50 14.22 31.81 13.37
N HIS A 51 12.92 31.67 13.66
CA HIS A 51 12.30 32.31 14.82
C HIS A 51 12.62 31.53 16.11
N LYS A 52 13.53 32.08 16.92
CA LYS A 52 13.78 31.61 18.30
C LYS A 52 12.59 31.99 19.18
N ARG A 53 11.70 31.03 19.49
CA ARG A 53 10.71 31.19 20.56
C ARG A 53 11.38 31.01 21.92
N ARG A 54 11.37 32.07 22.73
CA ARG A 54 11.72 32.07 24.15
C ARG A 54 10.69 31.24 24.92
N LEU A 55 11.12 30.17 25.59
CA LEU A 55 10.34 29.50 26.61
C LEU A 55 10.50 30.25 27.93
N SER A 56 9.41 30.82 28.43
CA SER A 56 9.34 31.44 29.75
C SER A 56 8.94 30.39 30.77
N ASN A 57 9.88 30.03 31.65
CA ASN A 57 9.63 29.31 32.90
C ASN A 57 9.02 30.28 33.92
N LYS A 58 7.89 29.94 34.55
CA LYS A 58 7.61 30.20 35.99
C LYS A 58 6.19 29.76 36.37
N GLY A 59 6.12 28.95 37.44
CA GLY A 59 4.87 28.64 38.12
C GLY A 59 4.90 27.32 38.88
N LYS A 60 5.77 27.20 39.90
CA LYS A 60 5.69 26.10 40.88
C LYS A 60 4.56 26.40 41.86
N SER A 61 3.37 25.83 41.65
CA SER A 61 2.34 25.75 42.69
C SER A 61 2.52 24.44 43.45
N GLN A 62 2.86 24.54 44.73
CA GLN A 62 2.93 23.41 45.65
C GLN A 62 1.50 23.01 46.06
N THR A 63 0.97 21.96 45.46
CA THR A 63 -0.26 21.29 45.93
C THR A 63 0.10 20.22 46.95
N LYS A 64 -0.50 20.35 48.13
CA LYS A 64 -0.38 19.47 49.30
C LYS A 64 -0.94 18.09 48.95
N ILE A 65 -0.07 17.09 48.81
CA ILE A 65 -0.44 15.70 48.49
C ILE A 65 -1.05 15.06 49.75
N VAL A 66 -2.36 14.82 49.73
CA VAL A 66 -3.06 13.95 50.68
C VAL A 66 -2.74 12.50 50.29
N LYS A 67 -1.96 11.80 51.14
CA LYS A 67 -1.74 10.36 51.02
C LYS A 67 -3.03 9.62 51.37
N MET A 68 -3.78 9.19 50.37
CA MET A 68 -4.81 8.17 50.55
C MET A 68 -4.21 6.81 50.21
N ASN A 69 -4.09 5.96 51.24
CA ASN A 69 -3.73 4.56 51.08
C ASN A 69 -4.91 3.83 50.46
N LYS A 70 -4.83 3.56 49.15
CA LYS A 70 -5.82 2.77 48.42
C LYS A 70 -5.17 1.46 47.98
N GLU A 71 -5.09 0.53 48.92
CA GLU A 71 -4.67 -0.85 48.69
C GLU A 71 -5.87 -1.68 48.23
N HIS A 72 -6.36 -1.48 47.00
CA HIS A 72 -7.36 -2.35 46.38
C HIS A 72 -6.90 -2.72 44.96
N SER A 73 -6.65 -4.02 44.78
CA SER A 73 -6.56 -4.81 43.53
C SER A 73 -5.94 -4.15 42.30
N LYS A 74 -4.61 -4.22 42.18
CA LYS A 74 -3.83 -3.78 40.99
C LYS A 74 -3.76 -4.80 39.85
N GLU A 75 -4.31 -6.00 39.98
CA GLU A 75 -4.06 -7.08 39.02
C GLU A 75 -4.96 -7.07 37.77
N ASN A 76 -6.02 -6.24 37.71
CA ASN A 76 -6.98 -6.25 36.58
C ASN A 76 -7.09 -4.95 35.79
N GLU A 77 -6.30 -3.89 36.09
CA GLU A 77 -6.33 -2.65 35.30
C GLU A 77 -5.42 -2.69 34.06
N THR A 78 -4.43 -3.58 34.04
CA THR A 78 -3.46 -3.64 32.93
C THR A 78 -4.01 -4.24 31.64
N GLU A 79 -5.08 -5.03 31.71
CA GLU A 79 -5.70 -5.68 30.53
C GLU A 79 -6.63 -4.75 29.75
N LYS A 80 -7.16 -3.69 30.38
CA LYS A 80 -8.24 -2.87 29.81
C LYS A 80 -7.87 -2.06 28.57
N ASN A 81 -6.59 -1.94 28.24
CA ASN A 81 -6.09 -1.05 27.19
C ASN A 81 -5.27 -1.78 26.10
N GLU A 82 -5.40 -3.10 25.99
CA GLU A 82 -4.69 -3.85 24.96
C GLU A 82 -5.50 -3.90 23.66
N LEU A 83 -4.86 -3.48 22.56
CA LEU A 83 -5.41 -3.55 21.21
C LEU A 83 -5.15 -4.95 20.66
N GLU A 84 -6.21 -5.71 20.48
CA GLU A 84 -6.15 -7.07 19.94
C GLU A 84 -6.16 -7.07 18.41
N CYS A 85 -5.34 -7.93 17.79
CA CYS A 85 -5.41 -8.16 16.36
C CYS A 85 -6.67 -8.99 16.02
N PRO A 86 -7.45 -8.61 14.97
CA PRO A 86 -8.63 -9.37 14.59
C PRO A 86 -8.32 -10.69 13.85
N GLU A 87 -7.07 -10.92 13.42
CA GLU A 87 -6.67 -12.11 12.65
C GLU A 87 -5.74 -13.08 13.41
N CYS A 88 -5.15 -12.67 14.54
CA CYS A 88 -4.28 -13.54 15.33
C CYS A 88 -4.23 -13.13 16.80
N GLU A 89 -3.50 -13.88 17.62
CA GLU A 89 -3.37 -13.67 19.08
C GLU A 89 -2.50 -12.46 19.46
N TYR A 90 -2.01 -11.67 18.50
CA TYR A 90 -1.17 -10.52 18.79
C TYR A 90 -1.94 -9.42 19.53
N ARG A 91 -1.33 -8.89 20.59
CA ARG A 91 -1.86 -7.79 21.43
C ARG A 91 -0.81 -6.69 21.58
N SER A 92 -1.25 -5.44 21.67
CA SER A 92 -0.35 -4.29 21.88
C SER A 92 -1.07 -3.13 22.56
N ARG A 93 -0.37 -2.42 23.46
CA ARG A 93 -0.84 -1.15 24.04
C ARG A 93 -0.57 0.07 23.16
N SER A 94 0.26 -0.09 22.13
CA SER A 94 0.62 0.97 21.18
C SER A 94 -0.20 0.85 19.91
N VAL A 95 -0.95 1.90 19.56
CA VAL A 95 -1.69 2.01 18.29
C VAL A 95 -0.77 1.87 17.09
N TYR A 96 0.42 2.48 17.14
CA TYR A 96 1.41 2.36 16.07
C TYR A 96 1.88 0.92 15.88
N SER A 97 2.20 0.22 16.97
CA SER A 97 2.68 -1.17 16.90
C SER A 97 1.60 -2.12 16.39
N TRP A 98 0.36 -1.94 16.84
CA TRP A 98 -0.81 -2.68 16.35
C TRP A 98 -1.06 -2.42 14.85
N TRP A 99 -1.07 -1.14 14.44
CA TRP A 99 -1.26 -0.75 13.04
C TRP A 99 -0.16 -1.32 12.13
N ARG A 100 1.10 -1.25 12.58
CA ARG A 100 2.24 -1.81 11.84
C ARG A 100 2.12 -3.34 11.74
N HIS A 101 1.74 -4.02 12.82
CA HIS A 101 1.52 -5.46 12.83
C HIS A 101 0.49 -5.88 11.77
N LEU A 102 -0.67 -5.22 11.72
CA LEU A 102 -1.69 -5.49 10.68
C LEU A 102 -1.11 -5.40 9.28
N LYS A 103 -0.31 -4.37 9.02
CA LYS A 103 0.26 -4.13 7.71
C LYS A 103 1.33 -5.15 7.32
N GLU A 104 2.18 -5.55 8.27
CA GLU A 104 3.34 -6.42 8.00
C GLU A 104 2.98 -7.91 8.04
N LYS A 105 2.08 -8.32 8.93
CA LYS A 105 1.73 -9.73 9.13
C LYS A 105 0.49 -10.15 8.35
N HIS A 106 -0.50 -9.27 8.27
CA HIS A 106 -1.79 -9.57 7.63
C HIS A 106 -1.98 -8.83 6.31
N SER A 107 -1.00 -8.01 5.93
CA SER A 107 -1.11 -7.17 4.75
C SER A 107 -2.39 -6.35 4.79
N THR A 108 -2.86 -5.89 5.95
CA THR A 108 -4.15 -5.21 6.08
C THR A 108 -4.01 -3.82 6.70
N THR A 109 -5.07 -3.01 6.61
CA THR A 109 -5.22 -1.74 7.33
C THR A 109 -6.45 -1.82 8.22
N PRO A 110 -6.59 -0.94 9.23
CA PRO A 110 -7.79 -0.92 10.07
C PRO A 110 -9.08 -0.81 9.24
N THR A 111 -9.11 0.10 8.25
CA THR A 111 -10.26 0.26 7.35
C THR A 111 -10.59 -1.01 6.57
N LEU A 112 -9.59 -1.72 6.05
CA LEU A 112 -9.82 -2.96 5.29
C LEU A 112 -10.20 -4.14 6.20
N ALA A 113 -9.73 -4.13 7.44
CA ALA A 113 -10.11 -5.08 8.48
C ALA A 113 -11.46 -4.76 9.14
N GLY A 114 -12.20 -3.75 8.66
CA GLY A 114 -13.47 -3.34 9.28
C GLY A 114 -13.27 -2.93 10.73
N CYS A 115 -12.14 -2.29 11.05
CA CYS A 115 -11.76 -1.85 12.37
C CYS A 115 -11.57 -0.34 12.38
N LEU A 116 -12.06 0.31 13.43
CA LEU A 116 -11.79 1.71 13.75
C LEU A 116 -11.08 1.78 15.12
N ILE A 117 -10.23 2.79 15.30
CA ILE A 117 -9.57 3.06 16.58
C ILE A 117 -10.34 4.20 17.25
N ARG A 118 -10.95 3.95 18.41
CA ARG A 118 -11.63 4.97 19.22
C ARG A 118 -10.75 5.36 20.42
N CYS A 119 -10.49 6.64 20.54
CA CYS A 119 -9.82 7.22 21.71
C CYS A 119 -10.86 7.59 22.78
N ASP A 120 -10.50 7.51 24.05
CA ASP A 120 -11.36 7.96 25.17
C ASP A 120 -11.72 9.46 25.09
N CYS A 121 -10.98 10.26 24.33
CA CYS A 121 -11.35 11.64 24.05
C CYS A 121 -12.57 11.78 23.11
N GLY A 122 -13.09 10.67 22.59
CA GLY A 122 -14.21 10.60 21.65
C GLY A 122 -13.79 10.60 20.18
N ASN A 123 -12.50 10.74 19.86
CA ASN A 123 -12.03 10.75 18.49
C ASN A 123 -11.97 9.34 17.88
N GLU A 124 -12.49 9.22 16.66
CA GLU A 124 -12.46 7.99 15.86
C GLU A 124 -11.49 8.15 14.69
N SER A 125 -10.57 7.21 14.51
CA SER A 125 -9.60 7.25 13.41
C SER A 125 -9.30 5.88 12.84
N TYR A 126 -8.92 5.86 11.56
CA TYR A 126 -8.35 4.68 10.88
C TYR A 126 -6.81 4.70 10.84
N SER A 127 -6.19 5.72 11.44
CA SER A 127 -4.75 5.93 11.45
C SER A 127 -4.22 6.02 12.88
N HIS A 128 -2.91 5.85 13.02
CA HIS A 128 -2.24 6.04 14.31
C HIS A 128 -1.88 7.51 14.60
N ASN A 129 -2.19 8.45 13.70
CA ASN A 129 -1.72 9.83 13.86
C ASN A 129 -2.27 10.49 15.13
N HIS A 130 -3.54 10.21 15.45
CA HIS A 130 -4.17 10.78 16.64
C HIS A 130 -3.46 10.36 17.94
N SER A 131 -2.82 9.18 18.00
CA SER A 131 -2.07 8.77 19.19
C SER A 131 -0.81 9.61 19.44
N ASN A 132 -0.33 10.35 18.43
CA ASN A 132 0.78 11.28 18.58
C ASN A 132 0.33 12.66 19.08
N GLU A 133 -0.96 12.98 18.95
CA GLU A 133 -1.53 14.29 19.22
C GLU A 133 -2.33 14.32 20.53
N CYS A 134 -2.95 13.21 20.91
CA CYS A 134 -3.79 13.13 22.10
C CYS A 134 -2.96 12.81 23.36
N GLN A 135 -3.15 13.61 24.41
CA GLN A 135 -2.57 13.33 25.73
C GLN A 135 -3.32 12.20 26.47
N ILE A 136 -4.58 11.97 26.10
CA ILE A 136 -5.38 10.83 26.56
C ILE A 136 -5.01 9.67 25.65
N SER A 137 -4.43 8.61 26.20
CA SER A 137 -3.77 7.54 25.43
C SER A 137 -4.44 6.17 25.54
N ASN A 138 -5.67 6.13 26.05
CA ASN A 138 -6.46 4.91 26.04
C ASN A 138 -7.18 4.80 24.70
N PHE A 139 -6.93 3.70 24.01
CA PHE A 139 -7.49 3.39 22.72
C PHE A 139 -8.22 2.05 22.79
N THR A 140 -9.35 1.97 22.11
CA THR A 140 -10.12 0.74 21.92
C THR A 140 -10.32 0.49 20.43
N ILE A 141 -10.32 -0.78 20.03
CA ILE A 141 -10.66 -1.19 18.67
C ILE A 141 -12.14 -1.48 18.60
N ILE A 142 -12.84 -0.88 17.64
CA ILE A 142 -14.25 -1.15 17.38
C ILE A 142 -14.37 -1.76 15.99
N ARG A 143 -15.07 -2.89 15.89
CA ARG A 143 -15.37 -3.54 14.61
C ARG A 143 -16.59 -2.84 13.99
N THR A 144 -16.43 -2.31 12.78
CA THR A 144 -17.46 -1.59 12.02
C THR A 144 -18.28 -2.48 11.10
N GLY A 145 -18.02 -3.79 11.07
CA GLY A 145 -18.86 -4.75 10.38
C GLY A 145 -18.39 -6.19 10.55
N ASP A 146 -19.28 -7.13 10.24
CA ASP A 146 -19.02 -8.58 10.29
C ASP A 146 -18.46 -9.12 8.97
N GLY A 147 -18.06 -8.22 8.06
CA GLY A 147 -17.54 -8.59 6.75
C GLY A 147 -16.18 -9.31 6.85
N GLN A 148 -15.91 -10.16 5.87
CA GLN A 148 -14.59 -10.77 5.72
C GLN A 148 -13.51 -9.67 5.66
N ILE A 149 -12.47 -9.81 6.50
CA ILE A 149 -11.35 -8.89 6.54
C ILE A 149 -10.70 -8.84 5.16
N ARG A 150 -10.72 -7.65 4.56
CA ARG A 150 -10.05 -7.41 3.29
C ARG A 150 -8.56 -7.24 3.57
N ARG A 151 -7.72 -7.72 2.67
CA ARG A 151 -6.28 -7.51 2.73
C ARG A 151 -5.88 -6.48 1.69
N ILE A 152 -4.94 -5.60 2.04
CA ILE A 152 -4.14 -4.86 1.06
C ILE A 152 -3.52 -5.94 0.19
N ARG A 153 -3.85 -5.89 -1.10
CA ARG A 153 -3.31 -6.79 -2.10
C ARG A 153 -1.79 -6.60 -2.11
N MET A 154 -1.07 -7.54 -1.51
CA MET A 154 0.38 -7.52 -1.51
C MET A 154 0.85 -7.99 -2.87
N THR A 155 1.69 -7.17 -3.47
CA THR A 155 2.46 -7.53 -4.65
C THR A 155 3.34 -8.73 -4.37
N PRO A 156 3.57 -9.62 -5.35
CA PRO A 156 4.48 -10.74 -5.22
C PRO A 156 5.86 -10.30 -4.71
N GLN A 157 6.49 -11.18 -3.92
CA GLN A 157 7.87 -11.00 -3.49
C GLN A 157 8.79 -11.05 -4.71
N CYS A 158 9.86 -10.26 -4.69
CA CYS A 158 10.87 -10.36 -5.73
C CYS A 158 11.49 -11.77 -5.75
N VAL A 159 11.53 -12.41 -6.92
CA VAL A 159 12.12 -13.76 -7.04
C VAL A 159 13.63 -13.79 -6.79
N LEU A 160 14.31 -12.66 -6.98
CA LEU A 160 15.77 -12.54 -6.81
C LEU A 160 16.16 -11.95 -5.45
N CYS A 161 15.22 -11.34 -4.70
CA CYS A 161 15.50 -10.84 -3.35
C CYS A 161 14.25 -10.71 -2.48
N LYS A 162 14.41 -10.52 -1.16
CA LYS A 162 13.26 -10.52 -0.23
C LYS A 162 12.42 -9.23 -0.22
N LYS A 163 12.51 -8.36 -1.23
CA LYS A 163 11.73 -7.10 -1.31
C LYS A 163 10.32 -7.34 -1.87
N TYR A 164 9.37 -6.48 -1.47
CA TYR A 164 7.98 -6.47 -1.93
C TYR A 164 7.63 -5.12 -2.59
N PRO A 165 7.88 -4.95 -3.89
CA PRO A 165 7.60 -3.71 -4.60
C PRO A 165 6.10 -3.43 -4.72
N LYS A 166 5.62 -2.31 -4.18
CA LYS A 166 4.18 -2.00 -3.95
C LYS A 166 3.25 -2.00 -5.17
N THR A 167 3.77 -1.93 -6.39
CA THR A 167 2.97 -1.89 -7.63
C THR A 167 3.63 -2.74 -8.71
N ALA A 168 2.89 -3.10 -9.76
CA ALA A 168 3.41 -3.91 -10.86
C ALA A 168 4.55 -3.18 -11.57
N CYS A 169 4.35 -1.89 -11.89
CA CYS A 169 5.38 -1.00 -12.41
C CYS A 169 6.56 -0.88 -11.45
N GLY A 170 6.29 -0.76 -10.15
CA GLY A 170 7.33 -0.73 -9.11
C GLY A 170 8.14 -2.02 -9.04
N TYR A 171 7.51 -3.17 -9.30
CA TYR A 171 8.18 -4.47 -9.36
C TYR A 171 9.15 -4.53 -10.54
N MET A 172 8.71 -4.13 -11.73
CA MET A 172 9.58 -4.06 -12.90
C MET A 172 10.74 -3.09 -12.71
N ALA A 173 10.46 -1.87 -12.23
CA ALA A 173 11.49 -0.87 -11.95
C ALA A 173 12.48 -1.33 -10.87
N HIS A 174 12.01 -2.04 -9.84
CA HIS A 174 12.88 -2.68 -8.85
C HIS A 174 13.81 -3.70 -9.51
N PHE A 175 13.26 -4.54 -10.38
CA PHE A 175 13.98 -5.61 -11.04
C PHE A 175 15.10 -5.08 -11.94
N GLU A 176 14.80 -4.08 -12.76
CA GLU A 176 15.77 -3.42 -13.65
C GLU A 176 16.86 -2.69 -12.86
N LYS A 177 16.49 -1.90 -11.85
CA LYS A 177 17.46 -1.06 -11.11
C LYS A 177 18.33 -1.86 -10.14
N HIS A 178 17.78 -2.87 -9.46
CA HIS A 178 18.52 -3.61 -8.43
C HIS A 178 19.21 -4.86 -8.96
N HIS A 179 18.61 -5.56 -9.92
CA HIS A 179 19.16 -6.81 -10.44
C HIS A 179 19.81 -6.66 -11.81
N LYS A 180 19.76 -5.46 -12.41
CA LYS A 180 20.29 -5.17 -13.76
C LYS A 180 19.83 -6.20 -14.79
N SER A 181 18.59 -6.66 -14.63
CA SER A 181 18.01 -7.74 -15.42
C SER A 181 16.57 -7.40 -15.78
N SER A 182 15.95 -8.21 -16.64
CA SER A 182 14.54 -8.06 -17.02
C SER A 182 13.75 -9.32 -16.67
N LEU A 183 12.43 -9.19 -16.53
CA LEU A 183 11.57 -10.34 -16.26
C LEU A 183 11.69 -11.40 -17.37
N LYS A 184 11.69 -10.96 -18.64
CA LYS A 184 11.91 -11.81 -19.80
C LYS A 184 13.21 -12.59 -19.72
N ALA A 185 14.32 -11.94 -19.35
CA ALA A 185 15.63 -12.59 -19.21
C ALA A 185 15.67 -13.66 -18.12
N ASN A 186 14.78 -13.59 -17.12
CA ASN A 186 14.67 -14.58 -16.05
C ASN A 186 13.56 -15.60 -16.31
N GLY A 187 12.99 -15.62 -17.52
CA GLY A 187 11.88 -16.53 -17.85
C GLY A 187 10.65 -16.29 -16.97
N ILE A 188 10.37 -15.03 -16.61
CA ILE A 188 9.25 -14.64 -15.76
C ILE A 188 8.36 -13.61 -16.46
N TYR A 189 7.06 -13.63 -16.17
CA TYR A 189 6.12 -12.57 -16.55
C TYR A 189 5.21 -12.18 -15.38
N LEU A 190 4.66 -10.97 -15.42
CA LEU A 190 3.58 -10.54 -14.53
C LEU A 190 2.25 -10.73 -15.25
N GLU A 191 1.27 -11.32 -14.58
CA GLU A 191 -0.09 -11.44 -15.09
C GLU A 191 -1.05 -10.61 -14.24
N CYS A 192 -1.69 -9.62 -14.86
CA CYS A 192 -2.78 -8.88 -14.25
C CYS A 192 -4.04 -9.75 -14.17
N GLN A 193 -4.88 -9.54 -13.16
CA GLN A 193 -6.17 -10.23 -13.07
C GLN A 193 -7.10 -10.04 -14.27
N CYS A 194 -6.91 -8.99 -15.06
CA CYS A 194 -7.65 -8.83 -16.33
C CYS A 194 -7.16 -9.77 -17.45
N GLY A 195 -6.18 -10.64 -17.17
CA GLY A 195 -5.54 -11.55 -18.13
C GLY A 195 -4.38 -10.97 -18.91
N LEU A 196 -3.96 -9.72 -18.64
CA LEU A 196 -2.81 -9.14 -19.34
C LEU A 196 -1.50 -9.74 -18.81
N LYS A 197 -0.74 -10.38 -19.70
CA LYS A 197 0.61 -10.87 -19.43
C LYS A 197 1.65 -9.84 -19.90
N CYS A 198 2.51 -9.38 -19.01
CA CYS A 198 3.54 -8.39 -19.30
C CYS A 198 4.94 -8.89 -18.92
N THR A 199 5.89 -8.69 -19.83
CA THR A 199 7.32 -8.87 -19.58
C THR A 199 8.13 -7.59 -19.72
N ILE A 200 7.50 -6.50 -20.21
CA ILE A 200 8.13 -5.22 -20.57
C ILE A 200 7.46 -4.08 -19.80
N HIS A 201 8.26 -3.14 -19.28
CA HIS A 201 7.81 -2.04 -18.43
C HIS A 201 6.81 -1.11 -19.14
N GLY A 202 6.99 -0.87 -20.44
CA GLY A 202 6.14 0.03 -21.23
C GLY A 202 4.68 -0.42 -21.33
N ASP A 203 4.45 -1.73 -21.48
CA ASP A 203 3.08 -2.28 -21.60
C ASP A 203 2.33 -2.15 -20.28
N LEU A 204 3.02 -2.42 -19.18
CA LEU A 204 2.48 -2.33 -17.84
C LEU A 204 2.12 -0.89 -17.46
N TYR A 205 2.95 0.09 -17.83
CA TYR A 205 2.66 1.51 -17.58
C TYR A 205 1.40 2.00 -18.31
N LYS A 206 1.22 1.57 -19.57
CA LYS A 206 -0.01 1.87 -20.34
C LYS A 206 -1.23 1.19 -19.74
N HIS A 207 -1.05 -0.01 -19.19
CA HIS A 207 -2.11 -0.80 -18.58
C HIS A 207 -2.56 -0.30 -17.21
N ASP A 208 -1.62 0.11 -16.35
CA ASP A 208 -1.86 0.59 -14.98
C ASP A 208 -2.92 1.71 -14.94
N LYS A 209 -2.87 2.63 -15.91
CA LYS A 209 -3.86 3.70 -16.08
C LYS A 209 -5.28 3.21 -16.37
N LYS A 210 -5.43 2.02 -16.95
CA LYS A 210 -6.74 1.47 -17.37
C LYS A 210 -7.33 0.49 -16.34
N CYS A 211 -6.50 -0.34 -15.72
CA CYS A 211 -6.95 -1.41 -14.83
C CYS A 211 -6.74 -1.09 -13.35
N SER A 212 -6.29 0.13 -13.05
CA SER A 212 -5.74 0.55 -11.74
C SER A 212 -4.51 -0.26 -11.28
N GLY A 213 -4.09 -1.28 -12.04
CA GLY A 213 -2.86 -2.07 -11.87
C GLY A 213 -2.65 -2.68 -10.48
N LEU A 214 -3.72 -2.87 -9.72
CA LEU A 214 -3.64 -3.21 -8.30
C LEU A 214 -3.36 -4.70 -8.04
N GLU A 215 -3.64 -5.58 -9.00
CA GLU A 215 -3.45 -7.01 -8.81
C GLU A 215 -2.70 -7.63 -9.97
N PHE A 216 -1.57 -8.22 -9.62
CA PHE A 216 -0.76 -8.98 -10.53
C PHE A 216 -0.15 -10.17 -9.80
N THR A 217 -0.03 -11.26 -10.52
CA THR A 217 0.64 -12.49 -10.12
C THR A 217 1.91 -12.64 -10.93
N LEU A 218 2.83 -13.48 -10.47
CA LEU A 218 4.11 -13.70 -11.10
C LEU A 218 4.23 -15.15 -11.52
N HIS A 219 4.57 -15.38 -12.78
CA HIS A 219 4.58 -16.71 -13.40
C HIS A 219 5.87 -16.95 -14.17
N LYS A 220 6.24 -18.22 -14.34
CA LYS A 220 7.37 -18.61 -15.20
C LYS A 220 6.89 -18.85 -16.63
N LEU A 221 7.71 -18.45 -17.61
CA LEU A 221 7.41 -18.53 -19.04
C LEU A 221 7.30 -19.96 -19.61
N ASN A 222 7.68 -21.00 -18.85
CA ASN A 222 7.83 -22.39 -19.35
C ASN A 222 7.11 -23.45 -18.48
N GLU A 223 6.15 -23.07 -17.64
CA GLU A 223 5.43 -24.00 -16.75
C GLU A 223 3.94 -24.21 -17.16
N ASP A 224 3.56 -23.85 -18.40
CA ASP A 224 2.21 -24.07 -18.94
C ASP A 224 2.04 -25.48 -19.56
#